data_AF-A0A915MVI7-F1
#
_entry.id   AF-A0A915MVI7-F1
#
_cell.length_a   1.000
_cell.length_b   1.000
_cell.length_c   1.000
_cell.angle_alpha   90.00
_cell.angle_beta   90.00
_cell.angle_gamma   90.00
#
_symmetry.space_group_name_H-M   'P 1'
#
loop_
_entity.id
_entity.type
_entity.pdbx_description
1 polymer ?
#
loop_
_entity_poly.entity_id
_entity_poly.type
_entity_poly.pdbx_seq_one_letter_code
_entity_poly.pdbx_strand_id
1 'polypeptide(L)'
;VFNESFQFKVPYNEINSQTLVMNVFDFDRFGKHDQIGQVSVPLGKVDLATTIEKTVAIEASPENRLGEVCLALRYVPNKNKLTVVVME
;
A
#
# COMPACT_ATOMS: atom_id res chain seq x y z
N VAL A 1 -17.40 -9.16 6.06
CA VAL A 1 -16.62 -10.21 6.77
C VAL A 1 -15.79 -10.91 5.71
N PHE A 2 -14.46 -10.85 5.80
CA PHE A 2 -13.56 -11.40 4.78
C PHE A 2 -13.29 -12.90 4.99
N ASN A 3 -12.91 -13.31 6.21
CA ASN A 3 -12.53 -14.70 6.53
C ASN A 3 -11.49 -15.30 5.56
N GLU A 4 -10.48 -14.50 5.23
CA GLU A 4 -9.40 -14.87 4.32
C GLU A 4 -8.08 -15.10 5.08
N SER A 5 -7.23 -15.97 4.54
CA SER A 5 -5.94 -16.33 5.12
C SER A 5 -4.83 -16.12 4.10
N PHE A 6 -3.78 -15.39 4.51
CA PHE A 6 -2.60 -15.11 3.70
C PHE A 6 -1.36 -15.70 4.36
N GLN A 7 -0.45 -16.25 3.56
CA GLN A 7 0.81 -16.84 4.05
C GLN A 7 2.01 -16.08 3.48
N PHE A 8 2.90 -15.65 4.37
CA PHE A 8 4.14 -14.98 4.01
C PHE A 8 5.33 -15.83 4.42
N LYS A 9 6.22 -16.13 3.48
CA LYS A 9 7.48 -16.82 3.76
C LYS A 9 8.55 -15.78 4.08
N VAL A 10 8.85 -15.61 5.36
CA VAL A 10 9.85 -14.64 5.85
C VAL A 10 10.92 -15.39 6.65
N PRO A 11 12.21 -15.19 6.37
CA PRO A 11 13.29 -15.72 7.21
C PRO A 11 13.14 -15.26 8.67
N TYR A 12 13.29 -16.19 9.62
CA TYR A 12 13.07 -15.88 11.04
C TYR A 12 13.99 -14.77 11.57
N ASN A 13 15.22 -14.69 11.07
CA ASN A 13 16.18 -13.65 11.44
C ASN A 13 15.80 -12.24 10.95
N GLU A 14 14.92 -12.13 9.96
CA GLU A 14 14.45 -10.86 9.42
C GLU A 14 13.15 -10.40 10.09
N ILE A 15 12.39 -11.31 10.70
CA ILE A 15 11.02 -11.04 11.15
C ILE A 15 10.93 -9.88 12.16
N ASN A 16 11.95 -9.73 13.00
CA ASN A 16 11.97 -8.69 14.04
C ASN A 16 12.04 -7.27 13.46
N SER A 17 12.58 -7.09 12.25
CA SER A 17 12.62 -5.79 11.56
C SER A 17 11.43 -5.55 10.64
N GLN A 18 10.51 -6.51 10.52
CA GLN A 18 9.35 -6.39 9.63
C GLN A 18 8.14 -5.80 10.33
N THR A 19 7.28 -5.18 9.54
CA THR A 19 5.98 -4.65 9.96
C THR A 19 4.91 -5.23 9.05
N LEU A 20 3.88 -5.85 9.64
CA LEU A 20 2.68 -6.22 8.91
C LEU A 20 1.82 -4.97 8.71
N VAL A 21 1.61 -4.59 7.45
CA VAL A 21 0.78 -3.44 7.08
C VAL A 21 -0.49 -3.94 6.42
N MET A 22 -1.64 -3.56 6.96
CA MET A 22 -2.95 -3.88 6.42
C MET A 22 -3.64 -2.58 6.02
N ASN A 23 -4.01 -2.48 4.75
CA ASN A 23 -4.71 -1.31 4.20
C ASN A 23 -6.16 -1.70 3.88
N VAL A 24 -7.09 -0.83 4.24
CA VAL A 24 -8.51 -0.98 3.87
C VAL A 24 -8.83 0.07 2.82
N PHE A 25 -9.40 -0.38 1.70
CA PHE A 25 -9.78 0.47 0.58
C PHE A 25 -11.29 0.39 0.33
N ASP A 26 -11.85 1.51 -0.10
CA ASP A 26 -13.13 1.57 -0.76
C ASP A 26 -12.96 1.27 -2.25
N PHE A 27 -13.87 0.47 -2.80
CA PHE A 27 -13.76 -0.01 -4.17
C PHE A 27 -14.57 0.87 -5.12
N ASP A 28 -13.86 1.57 -5.99
CA ASP A 28 -14.44 2.31 -7.12
C ASP A 28 -14.32 1.56 -8.44
N ARG A 29 -15.45 1.38 -9.14
CA ARG A 29 -15.48 0.69 -10.44
C ARG A 29 -14.84 1.48 -11.58
N PHE A 30 -14.93 2.81 -11.52
CA PHE A 30 -14.52 3.71 -12.61
C PHE A 30 -13.49 4.76 -12.18
N GLY A 31 -12.93 4.62 -10.98
CA GLY A 31 -11.99 5.57 -10.40
C GLY A 31 -10.85 4.87 -9.67
N LYS A 32 -10.00 5.66 -9.03
CA LYS A 32 -8.97 5.16 -8.13
C LYS A 32 -9.63 4.74 -6.82
N HIS A 33 -9.25 3.58 -6.30
CA HIS A 33 -9.72 3.12 -4.99
C HIS A 33 -9.25 4.07 -3.88
N ASP A 34 -10.20 4.55 -3.09
CA ASP A 34 -9.92 5.43 -1.96
C ASP A 34 -9.46 4.62 -0.74
N GLN A 35 -8.34 5.02 -0.14
CA GLN A 35 -7.88 4.38 1.08
C GLN A 35 -8.72 4.86 2.27
N ILE A 36 -9.41 3.93 2.94
CA ILE A 36 -10.16 4.21 4.18
C ILE A 36 -9.19 4.36 5.35
N GLY A 37 -8.15 3.53 5.39
CA GLY A 37 -7.08 3.67 6.36
C GLY A 37 -6.11 2.49 6.40
N GLN A 38 -5.31 2.44 7.46
CA GLN A 38 -4.22 1.49 7.63
C GLN A 38 -4.11 1.01 9.09
N VAL A 39 -3.64 -0.22 9.25
CA VAL A 39 -3.14 -0.76 10.52
C VAL A 39 -1.72 -1.29 10.30
N SER A 40 -0.79 -0.89 11.16
CA SER A 40 0.61 -1.31 11.10
C SER A 40 1.02 -2.02 12.39
N VAL A 41 1.51 -3.26 12.26
CA VAL A 41 1.90 -4.12 13.38
C VAL A 41 3.39 -4.48 13.26
N PRO A 42 4.28 -3.85 14.04
CA PRO A 42 5.69 -4.19 14.07
C PRO A 42 5.87 -5.60 14.65
N LEU A 43 6.36 -6.54 13.83
CA LEU A 43 6.42 -7.95 14.21
C LEU A 43 7.46 -8.21 15.31
N GLY A 44 8.52 -7.40 15.41
CA GLY A 44 9.49 -7.49 16.50
C GLY A 44 8.94 -7.10 17.89
N LYS A 45 7.72 -6.53 17.98
CA LYS A 45 7.05 -6.21 19.25
C LYS A 45 5.92 -7.19 19.59
N VAL A 46 5.87 -8.31 18.89
CA VAL A 46 4.76 -9.25 18.93
C VAL A 46 5.31 -10.65 19.20
N ASP A 47 4.69 -11.35 20.14
CA ASP A 47 5.05 -12.74 20.46
C ASP A 47 4.41 -13.71 19.48
N LEU A 48 5.17 -14.07 18.43
CA LEU A 48 4.72 -14.97 17.37
C LEU A 48 4.69 -16.46 17.78
N ALA A 49 5.09 -16.81 19.01
CA ALA A 49 5.01 -18.18 19.50
C ALA A 49 3.56 -18.60 19.83
N THR A 50 2.64 -17.64 19.91
CA THR A 50 1.22 -17.87 20.22
C THR A 50 0.31 -17.30 19.13
N THR A 51 -0.92 -17.82 19.05
CA THR A 51 -1.92 -17.24 18.17
C THR A 51 -2.36 -15.89 18.71
N ILE A 52 -2.25 -14.86 17.88
CA ILE A 52 -2.60 -13.49 18.25
C ILE A 52 -3.89 -13.10 17.55
N GLU A 53 -4.87 -12.70 18.35
CA GLU A 53 -6.09 -12.08 17.88
C GLU A 53 -6.19 -10.68 18.49
N LYS A 54 -6.39 -9.66 17.65
CA LYS A 54 -6.46 -8.27 18.08
C LYS A 54 -7.54 -7.53 17.29
N THR A 55 -8.34 -6.75 18.01
CA THR A 55 -9.18 -5.71 17.44
C THR A 55 -8.45 -4.38 17.55
N VAL A 56 -8.15 -3.77 16.41
CA VAL A 56 -7.40 -2.50 16.34
C VAL A 56 -8.24 -1.50 15.55
N ALA A 57 -8.28 -0.26 16.00
CA ALA A 57 -8.89 0.81 15.22
C ALA A 57 -8.06 1.05 13.95
N ILE A 58 -8.73 1.27 12.83
CA ILE A 58 -8.07 1.64 11.58
C ILE A 58 -7.66 3.11 11.70
N GLU A 59 -6.36 3.38 11.52
CA GLU A 59 -5.84 4.73 11.54
C GLU A 59 -6.03 5.36 10.16
N ALA A 60 -6.43 6.64 10.13
CA ALA A 60 -6.46 7.40 8.88
C ALA A 60 -5.05 7.41 8.29
N SER A 61 -4.93 7.12 6.99
CA SER A 61 -3.63 7.27 6.34
C SER A 61 -3.25 8.76 6.35
N PRO A 62 -1.94 9.10 6.52
CA PRO A 62 -1.50 10.46 6.33
C PRO A 62 -1.92 10.87 4.92
N GLU A 63 -2.84 11.84 4.82
CA GLU A 63 -3.37 12.34 3.55
C GLU A 63 -2.21 12.92 2.73
N ASN A 64 -1.60 12.08 1.88
CA ASN A 64 -0.70 12.52 0.81
C ASN A 64 -1.54 12.91 -0.41
N ARG A 65 -2.60 13.71 -0.21
CA ARG A 65 -3.36 14.32 -1.30
C ARG A 65 -2.60 15.55 -1.80
N LEU A 66 -1.44 15.31 -2.38
CA LEU A 66 -0.60 16.34 -3.01
C LEU A 66 -1.19 16.85 -4.34
N GLY A 67 -2.38 16.38 -4.71
CA GLY A 67 -3.01 16.59 -6.01
C GLY A 67 -2.64 15.49 -7.01
N GLU A 68 -3.30 15.53 -8.15
CA GLU A 68 -2.99 14.69 -9.31
C GLU A 68 -2.50 15.60 -10.44
N VAL A 69 -1.59 15.09 -11.28
CA VAL A 69 -1.12 15.80 -12.48
C VAL A 69 -1.21 14.88 -13.68
N CYS A 70 -1.74 15.40 -14.78
CA CYS A 70 -1.99 14.71 -16.02
C CYS A 70 -0.85 15.01 -17.01
N LEU A 71 -0.06 13.99 -17.32
CA LEU A 71 1.07 14.09 -18.23
C LEU A 71 0.85 13.24 -19.48
N ALA A 72 1.12 13.79 -20.66
CA ALA A 72 1.21 13.02 -21.89
C ALA A 72 2.68 12.80 -22.28
N LEU A 73 3.05 11.52 -22.42
CA LEU A 73 4.41 11.09 -22.76
C LEU A 73 4.46 10.53 -24.18
N ARG A 74 5.43 10.97 -24.98
CA ARG A 74 5.66 10.45 -26.33
C ARG A 74 7.15 10.22 -26.60
N TYR A 75 7.56 8.98 -26.77
CA TYR A 75 8.92 8.61 -27.12
C TYR A 75 9.07 8.26 -28.62
N VAL A 76 10.11 8.77 -29.27
CA VAL A 76 10.49 8.44 -30.66
C VAL A 76 11.90 7.83 -30.66
N PRO A 77 12.03 6.49 -30.75
CA PRO A 77 13.32 5.81 -30.67
C PRO A 77 14.31 6.25 -31.75
N ASN A 78 13.88 6.35 -33.01
CA ASN A 78 14.76 6.69 -34.14
C ASN A 78 15.38 8.10 -34.05
N LYS A 79 14.82 8.98 -33.20
CA LYS A 79 15.32 10.33 -32.97
C LYS A 79 15.88 10.51 -31.55
N ASN A 80 15.91 9.44 -30.74
CA ASN A 80 16.21 9.48 -29.32
C ASN A 80 15.49 10.64 -28.59
N LYS A 81 14.21 10.87 -28.93
CA LYS A 81 13.46 12.05 -28.44
C LYS A 81 12.27 11.63 -27.58
N LEU A 82 12.27 12.04 -26.31
CA LEU A 82 11.11 12.01 -25.42
C LEU A 82 10.43 13.38 -25.41
N THR A 83 9.13 13.42 -25.61
CA THR A 83 8.29 14.62 -25.46
C THR A 83 7.40 14.42 -24.23
N VAL A 84 7.41 15.38 -23.32
CA VAL A 84 6.59 15.41 -22.11
C VAL A 84 5.69 16.63 -22.21
N VAL A 85 4.38 16.43 -22.15
CA VAL A 85 3.38 17.51 -22.17
C VAL A 85 2.68 17.50 -20.81
N VAL A 86 2.71 18.65 -20.12
CA VAL A 86 1.93 18.90 -18.91
C VAL A 86 0.56 19.39 -19.35
N MET A 87 -0.51 18.72 -18.93
CA MET A 87 -1.88 19.06 -19.32
C MET A 87 -2.57 19.87 -18.21
N GLU A 88 -2.95 19.20 -17.12
CA GLU A 88 -3.62 19.79 -15.94
C GLU A 88 -3.25 19.05 -14.66
#